data_AF-A0A2A5DQH9-F1
#
_entry.id   AF-A0A2A5DQH9-F1
#
_cell.length_a   1.000
_cell.length_b   1.000
_cell.length_c   1.000
_cell.angle_alpha   90.00
_cell.angle_beta   90.00
_cell.angle_gamma   90.00
#
_symmetry.space_group_name_H-M   'P 1'
#
loop_
_entity.id
_entity.type
_entity.pdbx_description
1 polymer ?
#
loop_
_entity_poly.entity_id
_entity_poly.type
_entity_poly.pdbx_seq_one_letter_code
_entity_poly.pdbx_strand_id
1 'polypeptide(L)'
;MTDPYLKSILNYHRRNNMTFTEFIDRFLEEPQKHLYTSSTLISESIRHFGFEIVVRAGQPVISYNIFKDFFSNGINAVYGQDHCIKHIVEVIDSIGKESGPNRGIVLVGPPASGKTNIIDLISLALEQYTKENSIKLYSFYYRFEDNENPEKAVEIRSAFYHNPLLLFTNLLHQEDGVTKPRLALFDYINSKRKPKDQIIFPSYYQNASLDKRNLDIIESLIQNPNNQEYSLFDIFEKYVRIEEIEFSNAQGNGIANIDDLTKLRVSIKPMAAREDAIRILNQHLPTKLLYQYQGALVSASRGLLHMHDAFTEVTQETEYKPLLMLLGSGKISLDSTQASLDTTVIVTTNIEEMVQLEKQLTSSKLLDRIEKVAVNYLLDANAEIEILKRDMANMQDKFEVDPNLLTIASCFSVMTRLSPPNRKKFPADWSDEKKILYNNITPEQKLFIYSCKSEDPANTIKKLPHWHPFRNQAIKMKIDIHDTKVLHELIREYPDAFTLEQSGVFTTKELGLVDDDFMRELWNEHFPSEGEKGISVRQLQNIMRNTISSSDGRRIEVSTFINQLHILMAEGSTIHHWLNDEDKTPKTRKAIRGRTIGKTELKEGQGDYYEYKGLIKVTKAIYSNIIRSEIT
;
A
#
# COMPACT_ATOMS: atom_id res chain seq x y z
N MET A 1 -45.82 10.13 -11.72
CA MET A 1 -45.45 9.09 -10.75
C MET A 1 -44.03 8.65 -11.06
N THR A 2 -43.08 8.80 -10.15
CA THR A 2 -41.71 8.32 -10.32
C THR A 2 -41.70 6.79 -10.31
N ASP A 3 -41.01 6.20 -11.28
CA ASP A 3 -40.84 4.76 -11.47
C ASP A 3 -40.43 4.07 -10.14
N PRO A 4 -41.14 3.03 -9.69
CA PRO A 4 -40.77 2.23 -8.51
C PRO A 4 -39.32 1.74 -8.53
N TYR A 5 -38.76 1.47 -9.71
CA TYR A 5 -37.36 1.11 -9.88
C TYR A 5 -36.43 2.29 -9.52
N LEU A 6 -36.71 3.49 -10.00
CA LEU A 6 -35.95 4.69 -9.62
C LEU A 6 -36.05 4.99 -8.12
N LYS A 7 -37.20 4.70 -7.50
CA LYS A 7 -37.36 4.76 -6.04
C LYS A 7 -36.54 3.69 -5.33
N SER A 8 -36.44 2.48 -5.86
CA SER A 8 -35.61 1.41 -5.29
C SER A 8 -34.11 1.71 -5.37
N ILE A 9 -33.65 2.38 -6.45
CA ILE A 9 -32.24 2.79 -6.61
C ILE A 9 -31.86 3.86 -5.57
N LEU A 10 -32.79 4.76 -5.24
CA LEU A 10 -32.59 5.83 -4.26
C LEU A 10 -33.17 5.49 -2.88
N ASN A 11 -33.47 4.21 -2.61
CA ASN A 11 -34.06 3.80 -1.35
C ASN A 11 -32.99 3.86 -0.24
N TYR A 12 -32.85 5.03 0.37
CA TYR A 12 -31.96 5.25 1.49
C TYR A 12 -32.56 4.63 2.75
N HIS A 13 -31.99 3.53 3.22
CA HIS A 13 -32.28 3.03 4.55
C HIS A 13 -31.55 3.90 5.59
N ARG A 14 -32.30 4.42 6.56
CA ARG A 14 -31.74 5.13 7.71
C ARG A 14 -30.75 4.19 8.41
N ARG A 15 -29.55 4.67 8.75
CA ARG A 15 -28.54 3.88 9.46
C ARG A 15 -29.17 3.24 10.70
N ASN A 16 -28.99 1.94 10.87
CA ASN A 16 -29.43 1.24 12.07
C ASN A 16 -28.70 1.84 13.26
N ASN A 17 -29.46 2.42 14.20
CA ASN A 17 -28.93 2.78 15.50
C ASN A 17 -29.35 1.72 16.52
N MET A 18 -28.52 1.57 17.55
CA MET A 18 -28.77 0.65 18.66
C MET A 18 -28.46 1.33 19.97
N THR A 19 -28.98 0.79 21.07
CA THR A 19 -28.67 1.28 22.41
C THR A 19 -27.27 0.87 22.85
N PHE A 20 -26.81 1.43 23.98
CA PHE A 20 -25.52 1.05 24.53
C PHE A 20 -25.52 -0.42 24.95
N THR A 21 -26.58 -0.87 25.64
CA THR A 21 -26.75 -2.27 26.06
C THR A 21 -26.72 -3.23 24.88
N GLU A 22 -27.45 -2.94 23.80
CA GLU A 22 -27.47 -3.78 22.60
C GLU A 22 -26.08 -3.94 21.97
N PHE A 23 -25.27 -2.89 21.98
CA PHE A 23 -23.88 -2.96 21.52
C PHE A 23 -23.01 -3.83 22.44
N ILE A 24 -23.18 -3.73 23.77
CA ILE A 24 -22.44 -4.55 24.72
C ILE A 24 -22.77 -6.02 24.55
N ASP A 25 -24.04 -6.37 24.37
CA ASP A 25 -24.46 -7.75 24.14
C ASP A 25 -23.79 -8.33 22.89
N ARG A 26 -23.82 -7.59 21.76
CA ARG A 26 -23.12 -7.97 20.53
C ARG A 26 -21.61 -8.11 20.74
N PHE A 27 -21.01 -7.18 21.49
CA PHE A 27 -19.59 -7.24 21.79
C PHE A 27 -19.22 -8.46 22.64
N LEU A 28 -20.05 -8.83 23.63
CA LEU A 28 -19.81 -10.00 24.47
C LEU A 28 -19.95 -11.31 23.70
N GLU A 29 -20.86 -11.36 22.72
CA GLU A 29 -21.05 -12.48 21.79
C GLU A 29 -19.84 -12.67 20.86
N GLU A 30 -19.43 -11.64 20.14
CA GLU A 30 -18.35 -11.73 19.13
C GLU A 30 -17.29 -10.62 19.26
N PRO A 31 -16.48 -10.57 20.35
CA PRO A 31 -15.63 -9.43 20.63
C PRO A 31 -14.64 -9.08 19.50
N GLN A 32 -14.10 -10.08 18.81
CA GLN A 32 -13.09 -9.87 17.77
C GLN A 32 -13.60 -8.98 16.62
N LYS A 33 -14.89 -9.08 16.27
CA LYS A 33 -15.49 -8.26 15.19
C LYS A 33 -15.60 -6.77 15.53
N HIS A 34 -15.38 -6.40 16.79
CA HIS A 34 -15.47 -5.01 17.26
C HIS A 34 -14.10 -4.42 17.63
N LEU A 35 -13.02 -5.19 17.49
CA LEU A 35 -11.66 -4.82 17.91
C LEU A 35 -10.75 -4.42 16.75
N TYR A 36 -11.30 -4.04 15.59
CA TYR A 36 -10.53 -3.52 14.47
C TYR A 36 -9.78 -2.24 14.86
N THR A 37 -8.46 -2.25 14.70
CA THR A 37 -7.63 -1.04 14.59
C THR A 37 -7.46 -0.65 13.12
N SER A 38 -7.01 0.57 12.86
CA SER A 38 -6.71 1.04 11.50
C SER A 38 -5.82 0.07 10.70
N SER A 39 -4.74 -0.42 11.31
CA SER A 39 -3.80 -1.35 10.67
C SER A 39 -4.41 -2.71 10.38
N THR A 40 -5.16 -3.29 11.32
CA THR A 40 -5.86 -4.57 11.09
C THR A 40 -6.93 -4.44 10.01
N LEU A 41 -7.66 -3.32 10.00
CA LEU A 41 -8.71 -3.08 9.01
C LEU A 41 -8.13 -2.96 7.60
N ILE A 42 -6.98 -2.29 7.46
CA ILE A 42 -6.26 -2.19 6.18
C ILE A 42 -5.69 -3.55 5.76
N SER A 43 -5.02 -4.29 6.63
CA SER A 43 -4.42 -5.57 6.20
C SER A 43 -5.46 -6.65 5.91
N GLU A 44 -6.60 -6.64 6.62
CA GLU A 44 -7.73 -7.49 6.29
C GLU A 44 -8.45 -7.08 5.01
N SER A 45 -8.65 -5.78 4.75
CA SER A 45 -9.28 -5.33 3.50
C SER A 45 -8.48 -5.78 2.29
N ILE A 46 -7.14 -5.71 2.35
CA ILE A 46 -6.24 -6.17 1.27
C ILE A 46 -6.40 -7.68 1.03
N ARG A 47 -6.54 -8.47 2.10
CA ARG A 47 -6.67 -9.94 2.02
C ARG A 47 -8.07 -10.40 1.62
N HIS A 48 -9.10 -9.64 2.00
CA HIS A 48 -10.49 -9.99 1.83
C HIS A 48 -10.85 -10.24 0.37
N PHE A 49 -10.37 -9.37 -0.54
CA PHE A 49 -10.64 -9.47 -1.98
C PHE A 49 -9.84 -10.56 -2.71
N GLY A 50 -9.17 -11.43 -1.96
CA GLY A 50 -8.45 -12.57 -2.48
C GLY A 50 -7.07 -12.25 -3.05
N PHE A 51 -6.36 -13.32 -3.39
CA PHE A 51 -4.99 -13.27 -3.85
C PHE A 51 -4.67 -14.50 -4.71
N GLU A 52 -3.57 -14.42 -5.43
CA GLU A 52 -2.94 -15.52 -6.15
C GLU A 52 -1.46 -15.63 -5.75
N ILE A 53 -0.83 -16.76 -6.06
CA ILE A 53 0.60 -16.96 -5.89
C ILE A 53 1.26 -16.81 -7.26
N VAL A 54 2.25 -15.93 -7.35
CA VAL A 54 3.07 -15.74 -8.55
C VAL A 54 4.50 -16.14 -8.23
N VAL A 55 5.15 -16.85 -9.16
CA VAL A 55 6.58 -17.18 -9.07
C VAL A 55 7.33 -16.33 -10.10
N ARG A 56 8.27 -15.50 -9.64
CA ARG A 56 9.13 -14.65 -10.48
C ARG A 56 10.59 -14.87 -10.15
N ALA A 57 11.44 -15.16 -11.15
CA ALA A 57 12.86 -15.43 -10.93
C ALA A 57 13.10 -16.45 -9.79
N GLY A 58 12.32 -17.54 -9.75
CA GLY A 58 12.38 -18.56 -8.70
C GLY A 58 11.88 -18.13 -7.31
N GLN A 59 11.38 -16.89 -7.15
CA GLN A 59 10.80 -16.36 -5.92
C GLN A 59 9.26 -16.40 -5.96
N PRO A 60 8.60 -17.16 -5.05
CA PRO A 60 7.16 -17.08 -4.89
C PRO A 60 6.75 -15.88 -4.02
N VAL A 61 5.69 -15.20 -4.45
CA VAL A 61 5.11 -14.04 -3.79
C VAL A 61 3.59 -14.07 -3.91
N ILE A 62 2.90 -13.57 -2.88
CA ILE A 62 1.46 -13.37 -2.92
C ILE A 62 1.15 -12.09 -3.68
N SER A 63 0.31 -12.21 -4.70
CA SER A 63 -0.23 -11.11 -5.49
C SER A 63 -1.68 -10.87 -5.08
N TYR A 64 -1.96 -9.75 -4.43
CA TYR A 64 -3.32 -9.42 -3.96
C TYR A 64 -4.15 -8.84 -5.09
N ASN A 65 -5.40 -9.30 -5.22
CA ASN A 65 -6.25 -8.97 -6.36
C ASN A 65 -6.63 -7.49 -6.43
N ILE A 66 -6.65 -6.78 -5.29
CA ILE A 66 -6.97 -5.34 -5.27
C ILE A 66 -6.04 -4.51 -6.17
N PHE A 67 -4.80 -4.95 -6.35
CA PHE A 67 -3.80 -4.23 -7.16
C PHE A 67 -4.00 -4.42 -8.66
N LYS A 68 -4.89 -5.35 -9.06
CA LYS A 68 -5.36 -5.47 -10.44
C LYS A 68 -6.49 -4.48 -10.76
N ASP A 69 -6.94 -3.71 -9.77
CA ASP A 69 -7.96 -2.66 -9.88
C ASP A 69 -9.27 -3.13 -10.54
N PHE A 70 -9.82 -4.26 -10.05
CA PHE A 70 -11.11 -4.76 -10.53
C PHE A 70 -12.30 -3.87 -10.15
N PHE A 71 -12.11 -2.90 -9.24
CA PHE A 71 -13.11 -1.88 -8.90
C PHE A 71 -13.28 -0.85 -10.02
N SER A 72 -12.23 -0.58 -10.79
CA SER A 72 -12.20 0.49 -11.80
C SER A 72 -11.73 -0.01 -13.18
N ASN A 73 -11.98 -1.29 -13.51
CA ASN A 73 -11.58 -1.90 -14.79
C ASN A 73 -10.09 -1.76 -15.14
N GLY A 74 -9.20 -1.83 -14.15
CA GLY A 74 -7.76 -1.87 -14.36
C GLY A 74 -7.10 -0.52 -14.65
N ILE A 75 -7.82 0.61 -14.54
CA ILE A 75 -7.32 1.96 -14.85
C ILE A 75 -6.05 2.26 -14.05
N ASN A 76 -6.07 1.96 -12.75
CA ASN A 76 -4.98 2.22 -11.82
C ASN A 76 -4.16 0.98 -11.48
N ALA A 77 -4.35 -0.14 -12.20
CA ALA A 77 -3.70 -1.41 -11.91
C ALA A 77 -2.17 -1.27 -11.78
N VAL A 78 -1.63 -1.98 -10.80
CA VAL A 78 -0.20 -2.01 -10.46
C VAL A 78 0.34 -3.37 -10.85
N TYR A 79 1.25 -3.39 -11.82
CA TYR A 79 1.90 -4.60 -12.29
C TYR A 79 3.33 -4.68 -11.74
N GLY A 80 3.84 -5.89 -11.51
CA GLY A 80 5.27 -6.09 -11.21
C GLY A 80 5.72 -5.79 -9.78
N GLN A 81 4.90 -5.15 -8.94
CA GLN A 81 5.28 -4.65 -7.61
C GLN A 81 4.96 -5.60 -6.42
N ASP A 82 4.70 -6.88 -6.67
CA ASP A 82 4.20 -7.81 -5.64
C ASP A 82 5.12 -7.97 -4.43
N HIS A 83 6.44 -7.94 -4.62
CA HIS A 83 7.40 -7.97 -3.51
C HIS A 83 7.34 -6.71 -2.65
N CYS A 84 7.20 -5.55 -3.29
CA CYS A 84 7.01 -4.27 -2.61
C CYS A 84 5.70 -4.27 -1.81
N ILE A 85 4.59 -4.64 -2.46
CA ILE A 85 3.26 -4.76 -1.86
C ILE A 85 3.27 -5.73 -0.68
N LYS A 86 3.92 -6.89 -0.82
CA LYS A 86 4.11 -7.84 0.27
C LYS A 86 4.77 -7.18 1.47
N HIS A 87 5.85 -6.43 1.25
CA HIS A 87 6.55 -5.74 2.32
C HIS A 87 5.66 -4.69 3.00
N ILE A 88 4.89 -3.91 2.23
CA ILE A 88 3.91 -2.96 2.76
C ILE A 88 2.92 -3.67 3.71
N VAL A 89 2.34 -4.79 3.28
CA VAL A 89 1.39 -5.56 4.12
C VAL A 89 2.05 -6.11 5.37
N GLU A 90 3.29 -6.59 5.30
CA GLU A 90 4.05 -7.07 6.45
C GLU A 90 4.33 -5.96 7.47
N VAL A 91 4.62 -4.74 6.99
CA VAL A 91 4.83 -3.57 7.85
C VAL A 91 3.51 -3.15 8.52
N ILE A 92 2.40 -3.12 7.79
CA ILE A 92 1.06 -2.81 8.36
C ILE A 92 0.70 -3.82 9.45
N ASP A 93 0.92 -5.12 9.22
CA ASP A 93 0.71 -6.17 10.22
C ASP A 93 1.61 -6.00 11.45
N SER A 94 2.86 -5.59 11.25
CA SER A 94 3.82 -5.34 12.34
C SER A 94 3.36 -4.17 13.22
N ILE A 95 2.84 -3.10 12.61
CA ILE A 95 2.25 -1.95 13.30
C ILE A 95 1.06 -2.42 14.15
N GLY A 96 0.16 -3.25 13.62
CA GLY A 96 -1.00 -3.77 14.36
C GLY A 96 -0.65 -4.70 15.52
N LYS A 97 0.47 -5.42 15.44
CA LYS A 97 0.98 -6.27 16.52
C LYS A 97 1.89 -5.52 17.50
N GLU A 98 2.15 -4.23 17.24
CA GLU A 98 3.03 -3.39 18.06
C GLU A 98 4.42 -4.02 18.28
N SER A 99 4.89 -4.76 17.27
CA SER A 99 6.12 -5.54 17.36
C SER A 99 7.39 -4.70 17.15
N GLY A 100 7.26 -3.38 16.98
CA GLY A 100 8.37 -2.46 16.78
C GLY A 100 8.00 -0.98 17.04
N PRO A 101 9.01 -0.09 17.06
CA PRO A 101 8.82 1.34 17.30
C PRO A 101 8.24 2.09 16.08
N ASN A 102 8.33 1.47 14.89
CA ASN A 102 7.92 2.07 13.63
C ASN A 102 6.39 2.05 13.52
N ARG A 103 5.79 3.23 13.33
CA ARG A 103 4.33 3.41 13.24
C ARG A 103 3.89 4.09 11.94
N GLY A 104 4.82 4.62 11.16
CA GLY A 104 4.56 5.22 9.85
C GLY A 104 5.26 4.44 8.75
N ILE A 105 4.71 4.48 7.54
CA ILE A 105 5.29 3.86 6.35
C ILE A 105 5.65 4.97 5.37
N VAL A 106 6.85 4.92 4.79
CA VAL A 106 7.28 5.84 3.74
C VAL A 106 7.62 5.04 2.49
N LEU A 107 6.79 5.18 1.45
CA LEU A 107 7.06 4.66 0.13
C LEU A 107 8.03 5.59 -0.59
N VAL A 108 9.24 5.10 -0.83
CA VAL A 108 10.34 5.84 -1.47
C VAL A 108 10.62 5.24 -2.84
N GLY A 109 10.71 6.06 -3.88
CA GLY A 109 11.09 5.56 -5.19
C GLY A 109 11.06 6.63 -6.27
N PRO A 110 11.54 6.35 -7.48
CA PRO A 110 11.63 7.35 -8.52
C PRO A 110 10.24 7.80 -9.02
N PRO A 111 10.11 8.96 -9.69
CA PRO A 111 8.84 9.43 -10.25
C PRO A 111 8.20 8.39 -11.18
N ALA A 112 6.87 8.29 -11.20
CA ALA A 112 6.14 7.33 -12.04
C ALA A 112 6.46 5.84 -11.76
N SER A 113 6.81 5.48 -10.52
CA SER A 113 7.01 4.08 -10.10
C SER A 113 5.76 3.36 -9.58
N GLY A 114 4.61 4.04 -9.50
CA GLY A 114 3.34 3.46 -9.04
C GLY A 114 3.03 3.63 -7.54
N LYS A 115 3.81 4.42 -6.80
CA LYS A 115 3.60 4.71 -5.36
C LYS A 115 2.16 5.13 -5.04
N THR A 116 1.66 6.16 -5.73
CA THR A 116 0.31 6.72 -5.50
C THR A 116 -0.77 5.70 -5.84
N ASN A 117 -0.65 5.01 -6.98
CA ASN A 117 -1.57 3.94 -7.37
C ASN A 117 -1.71 2.84 -6.30
N ILE A 118 -0.60 2.44 -5.66
CA ILE A 118 -0.63 1.46 -4.57
C ILE A 118 -1.51 1.98 -3.41
N ILE A 119 -1.32 3.23 -2.99
CA ILE A 119 -2.08 3.81 -1.87
C ILE A 119 -3.54 4.07 -2.23
N ASP A 120 -3.81 4.50 -3.45
CA ASP A 120 -5.18 4.72 -3.94
C ASP A 120 -5.96 3.40 -3.93
N LEU A 121 -5.34 2.29 -4.36
CA LEU A 121 -5.97 0.97 -4.36
C LEU A 121 -6.14 0.41 -2.94
N ILE A 122 -5.21 0.66 -2.03
CA ILE A 122 -5.39 0.32 -0.60
C ILE A 122 -6.55 1.12 0.00
N SER A 123 -6.62 2.43 -0.29
CA SER A 123 -7.70 3.31 0.17
C SER A 123 -9.05 2.87 -0.38
N LEU A 124 -9.12 2.52 -1.67
CA LEU A 124 -10.33 2.03 -2.32
C LEU A 124 -10.75 0.68 -1.74
N ALA A 125 -9.82 -0.26 -1.55
CA ALA A 125 -10.10 -1.55 -0.92
C ALA A 125 -10.64 -1.37 0.51
N LEU A 126 -10.05 -0.47 1.29
CA LEU A 126 -10.53 -0.12 2.62
C LEU A 126 -11.96 0.45 2.58
N GLU A 127 -12.22 1.41 1.69
CA GLU A 127 -13.55 2.00 1.52
C GLU A 127 -14.60 0.93 1.13
N GLN A 128 -14.31 0.06 0.16
CA GLN A 128 -15.24 -1.00 -0.25
C GLN A 128 -15.45 -2.04 0.84
N TYR A 129 -14.38 -2.47 1.52
CA TYR A 129 -14.45 -3.44 2.61
C TYR A 129 -15.35 -2.97 3.76
N THR A 130 -15.26 -1.69 4.15
CA THR A 130 -16.10 -1.14 5.22
C THR A 130 -17.58 -0.99 4.87
N LYS A 131 -17.94 -1.06 3.58
CA LYS A 131 -19.33 -1.00 3.11
C LYS A 131 -19.99 -2.37 2.98
N GLU A 132 -19.23 -3.45 3.16
CA GLU A 132 -19.81 -4.78 3.14
C GLU A 132 -20.68 -5.04 4.37
N ASN A 133 -21.84 -5.69 4.16
CA ASN A 133 -22.75 -6.01 5.26
C ASN A 133 -22.14 -6.93 6.33
N SER A 134 -21.13 -7.72 5.96
CA SER A 134 -20.36 -8.59 6.84
C SER A 134 -19.45 -7.82 7.79
N ILE A 135 -19.06 -6.59 7.44
CA ILE A 135 -18.12 -5.75 8.17
C ILE A 135 -18.87 -4.61 8.84
N LYS A 136 -18.96 -4.67 10.16
CA LYS A 136 -19.67 -3.67 10.95
C LYS A 136 -18.68 -2.90 11.83
N LEU A 137 -18.48 -1.63 11.49
CA LEU A 137 -17.75 -0.69 12.33
C LEU A 137 -18.74 0.18 13.08
N TYR A 138 -18.42 0.50 14.34
CA TYR A 138 -19.31 1.25 15.20
C TYR A 138 -18.62 2.49 15.76
N SER A 139 -19.39 3.57 15.85
CA SER A 139 -19.09 4.70 16.72
C SER A 139 -20.36 5.08 17.50
N PHE A 140 -20.29 6.17 18.23
CA PHE A 140 -21.40 6.62 19.05
C PHE A 140 -21.63 8.12 18.90
N TYR A 141 -22.85 8.50 19.21
CA TYR A 141 -23.29 9.87 19.31
C TYR A 141 -24.20 10.04 20.52
N TYR A 142 -24.25 11.25 21.05
CA TYR A 142 -25.20 11.61 22.09
C TYR A 142 -26.47 12.14 21.44
N ARG A 143 -27.62 11.71 21.96
CA ARG A 143 -28.94 12.21 21.57
C ARG A 143 -29.57 12.90 22.77
N PHE A 144 -29.80 14.19 22.64
CA PHE A 144 -30.45 15.02 23.66
C PHE A 144 -31.84 15.41 23.18
N GLU A 145 -32.86 14.94 23.88
CA GLU A 145 -34.27 15.21 23.55
C GLU A 145 -34.78 16.43 24.32
N ASP A 146 -35.66 17.22 23.73
CA ASP A 146 -36.30 18.33 24.44
C ASP A 146 -37.24 17.77 25.52
N ASN A 147 -37.10 18.27 26.76
CA ASN A 147 -37.96 17.86 27.86
C ASN A 147 -39.45 18.14 27.60
N GLU A 148 -39.77 19.16 26.79
CA GLU A 148 -41.14 19.53 26.45
C GLU A 148 -41.67 18.81 25.20
N ASN A 149 -40.79 18.41 24.27
CA ASN A 149 -41.17 17.74 23.03
C ASN A 149 -40.08 16.73 22.59
N PRO A 150 -40.23 15.44 22.96
CA PRO A 150 -39.25 14.41 22.63
C PRO A 150 -39.02 14.17 21.13
N GLU A 151 -39.92 14.62 20.24
CA GLU A 151 -39.70 14.56 18.79
C GLU A 151 -38.58 15.51 18.32
N LYS A 152 -38.25 16.52 19.13
CA LYS A 152 -37.12 17.41 18.89
C LYS A 152 -35.90 16.90 19.64
N ALA A 153 -34.86 16.54 18.90
CA ALA A 153 -33.60 16.08 19.46
C ALA A 153 -32.39 16.73 18.79
N VAL A 154 -31.32 16.90 19.56
CA VAL A 154 -30.00 17.31 19.08
C VAL A 154 -29.06 16.13 19.15
N GLU A 155 -28.38 15.85 18.04
CA GLU A 155 -27.39 14.78 17.95
C GLU A 155 -25.97 15.34 17.94
N ILE A 156 -25.11 14.80 18.79
CA ILE A 156 -23.69 15.19 18.89
C ILE A 156 -22.84 13.95 18.66
N ARG A 157 -22.26 13.84 17.46
CA ARG A 157 -21.37 12.72 17.08
C ARG A 157 -19.98 12.87 17.67
N SER A 158 -19.35 11.74 17.97
CA SER A 158 -17.93 11.65 18.30
C SER A 158 -17.08 12.07 17.09
N ALA A 159 -16.22 13.09 17.26
CA ALA A 159 -15.47 13.67 16.14
C ALA A 159 -14.41 12.72 15.56
N PHE A 160 -13.83 11.87 16.40
CA PHE A 160 -12.79 10.89 16.02
C PHE A 160 -13.37 9.49 15.75
N TYR A 161 -14.68 9.38 15.52
CA TYR A 161 -15.36 8.10 15.39
C TYR A 161 -14.92 7.09 16.46
N HIS A 162 -14.81 7.55 17.72
CA HIS A 162 -14.34 6.69 18.81
C HIS A 162 -15.20 5.43 18.87
N ASN A 163 -14.53 4.28 19.01
CA ASN A 163 -15.22 3.02 19.21
C ASN A 163 -15.98 3.09 20.55
N PRO A 164 -17.24 2.59 20.64
CA PRO A 164 -18.03 2.69 21.86
C PRO A 164 -17.39 2.02 23.08
N LEU A 165 -16.45 1.08 22.90
CA LEU A 165 -15.66 0.50 23.99
C LEU A 165 -14.86 1.54 24.79
N LEU A 166 -14.55 2.69 24.20
CA LEU A 166 -13.83 3.76 24.90
C LEU A 166 -14.70 4.46 25.96
N LEU A 167 -16.03 4.26 25.94
CA LEU A 167 -16.95 4.73 26.99
C LEU A 167 -16.70 4.02 28.34
N PHE A 168 -16.19 2.79 28.32
CA PHE A 168 -15.57 2.21 29.52
C PHE A 168 -14.23 2.94 29.71
N THR A 169 -14.14 3.83 30.69
CA THR A 169 -12.92 4.59 30.93
C THR A 169 -11.81 3.69 31.49
N ASN A 170 -10.55 4.11 31.30
CA ASN A 170 -9.40 3.40 31.88
C ASN A 170 -9.33 3.55 33.40
N LEU A 171 -9.76 4.72 33.89
CA LEU A 171 -9.83 5.06 35.29
C LEU A 171 -11.16 5.75 35.53
N LEU A 172 -11.85 5.36 36.61
CA LEU A 172 -13.05 6.01 37.08
C LEU A 172 -12.89 6.27 38.57
N HIS A 173 -12.96 7.53 38.97
CA HIS A 173 -12.94 7.93 40.37
C HIS A 173 -14.33 7.72 40.97
N GLN A 174 -14.39 7.03 42.10
CA GLN A 174 -15.57 6.81 42.93
C GLN A 174 -15.25 7.24 44.36
N GLU A 175 -16.27 7.37 45.21
CA GLU A 175 -16.09 7.76 46.63
C GLU A 175 -15.15 6.79 47.37
N ASP A 176 -15.20 5.50 47.05
CA ASP A 176 -14.41 4.44 47.68
C ASP A 176 -13.04 4.15 47.01
N GLY A 177 -12.65 4.93 45.99
CA GLY A 177 -11.35 4.79 45.33
C GLY A 177 -11.39 4.89 43.80
N VAL A 178 -10.37 4.34 43.14
CA VAL A 178 -10.24 4.37 41.67
C VAL A 178 -10.49 2.98 41.10
N THR A 179 -11.50 2.85 40.26
CA THR A 179 -11.79 1.61 39.53
C THR A 179 -11.21 1.66 38.11
N LYS A 180 -11.05 0.49 37.48
CA LYS A 180 -10.58 0.33 36.09
C LYS A 180 -11.64 -0.39 35.23
N PRO A 181 -12.75 0.27 34.87
CA PRO A 181 -13.88 -0.38 34.21
C PRO A 181 -13.51 -1.16 32.95
N ARG A 182 -12.67 -0.58 32.07
CA ARG A 182 -12.28 -1.24 30.81
C ARG A 182 -11.45 -2.50 31.02
N LEU A 183 -10.49 -2.46 31.95
CA LEU A 183 -9.69 -3.63 32.31
C LEU A 183 -10.59 -4.74 32.87
N ALA A 184 -11.51 -4.39 33.77
CA ALA A 184 -12.46 -5.34 34.34
C ALA A 184 -13.36 -5.98 33.27
N LEU A 185 -13.79 -5.22 32.25
CA LEU A 185 -14.53 -5.76 31.10
C LEU A 185 -13.70 -6.78 30.31
N PHE A 186 -12.44 -6.46 30.00
CA PHE A 186 -11.55 -7.37 29.25
C PHE A 186 -11.23 -8.64 30.05
N ASP A 187 -10.97 -8.50 31.35
CA ASP A 187 -10.77 -9.64 32.25
C ASP A 187 -12.03 -10.50 32.36
N TYR A 188 -13.21 -9.88 32.45
CA TYR A 188 -14.48 -10.60 32.44
C TYR A 188 -14.67 -11.42 31.15
N ILE A 189 -14.39 -10.83 30.00
CA ILE A 189 -14.46 -11.51 28.69
C ILE A 189 -13.51 -12.70 28.64
N ASN A 190 -12.26 -12.52 29.08
CA ASN A 190 -11.27 -13.60 29.08
C ASN A 190 -11.50 -14.65 30.17
N SER A 191 -12.17 -14.32 31.27
CA SER A 191 -12.52 -15.28 32.33
C SER A 191 -13.48 -16.37 31.86
N LYS A 192 -14.30 -16.06 30.84
CA LYS A 192 -15.23 -17.01 30.20
C LYS A 192 -14.58 -17.90 29.13
N ARG A 193 -13.29 -17.73 28.85
CA ARG A 193 -12.57 -18.39 27.75
C ARG A 193 -11.45 -19.27 28.27
N LYS A 194 -11.17 -20.36 27.55
CA LYS A 194 -9.99 -21.20 27.85
C LYS A 194 -8.72 -20.42 27.52
N PRO A 195 -7.57 -20.70 28.17
CA PRO A 195 -6.32 -19.95 27.94
C PRO A 195 -5.91 -19.81 26.46
N LYS A 196 -6.10 -20.87 25.67
CA LYS A 196 -5.79 -20.90 24.23
C LYS A 196 -6.75 -20.08 23.34
N ASP A 197 -7.93 -19.77 23.87
CA ASP A 197 -9.01 -19.07 23.18
C ASP A 197 -9.18 -17.63 23.73
N GLN A 198 -8.28 -17.19 24.61
CA GLN A 198 -8.29 -15.84 25.16
C GLN A 198 -8.03 -14.80 24.06
N ILE A 199 -8.72 -13.67 24.18
CA ILE A 199 -8.60 -12.57 23.24
C ILE A 199 -7.44 -11.69 23.68
N ILE A 200 -6.57 -11.38 22.72
CA ILE A 200 -5.52 -10.38 22.86
C ILE A 200 -6.12 -9.05 22.41
N PHE A 201 -6.40 -8.16 23.35
CA PHE A 201 -6.94 -6.83 23.04
C PHE A 201 -5.81 -5.93 22.51
N PRO A 202 -5.99 -5.20 21.39
CA PRO A 202 -4.97 -4.27 20.90
C PRO A 202 -4.67 -3.16 21.92
N SER A 203 -3.43 -2.66 22.00
CA SER A 203 -3.09 -1.68 23.05
C SER A 203 -3.84 -0.36 22.89
N TYR A 204 -4.25 -0.01 21.66
CA TYR A 204 -5.13 1.13 21.44
C TYR A 204 -6.37 1.03 22.33
N TYR A 205 -7.07 -0.10 22.34
CA TYR A 205 -8.24 -0.30 23.19
C TYR A 205 -7.88 -0.33 24.67
N GLN A 206 -6.71 -0.84 25.05
CA GLN A 206 -6.27 -0.87 26.44
C GLN A 206 -5.94 0.52 26.99
N ASN A 207 -5.37 1.42 26.17
CA ASN A 207 -4.73 2.64 26.64
C ASN A 207 -5.38 3.94 26.15
N ALA A 208 -6.14 3.91 25.05
CA ALA A 208 -6.73 5.12 24.48
C ALA A 208 -7.77 5.74 25.42
N SER A 209 -7.79 7.07 25.47
CA SER A 209 -8.85 7.83 26.12
C SER A 209 -9.76 8.48 25.09
N LEU A 210 -10.99 8.78 25.50
CA LEU A 210 -11.83 9.73 24.78
C LEU A 210 -11.16 11.11 24.73
N ASP A 211 -11.47 11.88 23.70
CA ASP A 211 -11.06 13.29 23.62
C ASP A 211 -11.77 14.16 24.68
N LYS A 212 -11.24 15.36 24.90
CA LYS A 212 -11.73 16.29 25.93
C LYS A 212 -13.22 16.60 25.78
N ARG A 213 -13.71 16.82 24.56
CA ARG A 213 -15.12 17.18 24.31
C ARG A 213 -16.05 16.04 24.75
N ASN A 214 -15.70 14.80 24.45
CA ASN A 214 -16.46 13.65 24.92
C ASN A 214 -16.43 13.53 26.45
N LEU A 215 -15.26 13.73 27.08
CA LEU A 215 -15.15 13.71 28.55
C LEU A 215 -15.97 14.83 29.22
N ASP A 216 -15.93 16.05 28.66
CA ASP A 216 -16.70 17.21 29.14
C ASP A 216 -18.22 16.97 29.07
N ILE A 217 -18.70 16.30 28.02
CA ILE A 217 -20.11 15.91 27.88
C ILE A 217 -20.48 14.90 28.96
N ILE A 218 -19.69 13.84 29.13
CA ILE A 218 -19.95 12.79 30.11
C ILE A 218 -19.94 13.37 31.53
N GLU A 219 -18.94 14.17 31.87
CA GLU A 219 -18.85 14.85 33.17
C GLU A 219 -20.08 15.72 33.43
N SER A 220 -20.50 16.52 32.45
CA SER A 220 -21.69 17.37 32.57
C SER A 220 -22.98 16.57 32.73
N LEU A 221 -23.08 15.38 32.13
CA LEU A 221 -24.24 14.50 32.30
C LEU A 221 -24.27 13.86 33.68
N ILE A 222 -23.11 13.44 34.22
CA ILE A 222 -22.99 12.90 35.57
C ILE A 222 -23.37 13.96 36.61
N GLN A 223 -22.92 15.21 36.43
CA GLN A 223 -23.18 16.30 37.36
C GLN A 223 -24.58 16.91 37.23
N ASN A 224 -25.33 16.57 36.16
CA ASN A 224 -26.66 17.12 35.94
C ASN A 224 -27.62 16.64 37.05
N PRO A 225 -28.35 17.56 37.74
CA PRO A 225 -29.33 17.20 38.76
C PRO A 225 -30.37 16.15 38.31
N ASN A 226 -30.76 16.17 37.04
CA ASN A 226 -31.72 15.22 36.47
C ASN A 226 -31.19 13.78 36.37
N ASN A 227 -29.89 13.58 36.59
CA ASN A 227 -29.21 12.31 36.46
C ASN A 227 -28.63 11.77 37.79
N GLN A 228 -28.88 12.43 38.93
CA GLN A 228 -28.27 12.07 40.23
C GLN A 228 -28.56 10.64 40.69
N GLU A 229 -29.74 10.10 40.36
CA GLU A 229 -30.14 8.74 40.73
C GLU A 229 -29.67 7.68 39.73
N TYR A 230 -29.15 8.08 38.56
CA TYR A 230 -28.76 7.18 37.49
C TYR A 230 -27.30 6.76 37.64
N SER A 231 -27.03 5.47 37.44
CA SER A 231 -25.65 5.02 37.28
C SER A 231 -25.05 5.54 35.97
N LEU A 232 -23.72 5.52 35.84
CA LEU A 232 -23.07 5.88 34.58
C LEU A 232 -23.56 4.99 33.41
N PHE A 233 -23.87 3.73 33.68
CA PHE A 233 -24.43 2.82 32.68
C PHE A 233 -25.81 3.30 32.22
N ASP A 234 -26.69 3.68 33.14
CA ASP A 234 -28.03 4.17 32.81
C ASP A 234 -27.98 5.52 32.07
N ILE A 235 -27.01 6.38 32.41
CA ILE A 235 -26.73 7.61 31.67
C ILE A 235 -26.36 7.28 30.23
N PHE A 236 -25.45 6.32 29.99
CA PHE A 236 -25.11 5.90 28.64
C PHE A 236 -26.31 5.28 27.91
N GLU A 237 -27.09 4.43 28.57
CA GLU A 237 -28.29 3.85 27.96
C GLU A 237 -29.31 4.93 27.56
N LYS A 238 -29.48 5.97 28.38
CA LYS A 238 -30.39 7.08 28.11
C LYS A 238 -29.90 7.98 26.97
N TYR A 239 -28.65 8.42 27.01
CA TYR A 239 -28.14 9.50 26.16
C TYR A 239 -27.29 9.04 24.97
N VAL A 240 -26.70 7.85 25.00
CA VAL A 240 -25.79 7.36 23.96
C VAL A 240 -26.54 6.46 22.98
N ARG A 241 -26.32 6.71 21.69
CA ARG A 241 -26.75 5.82 20.60
C ARG A 241 -25.55 5.40 19.81
N ILE A 242 -25.52 4.13 19.46
CA ILE A 242 -24.45 3.53 18.66
C ILE A 242 -24.89 3.54 17.21
N GLU A 243 -24.04 4.02 16.32
CA GLU A 243 -24.27 4.03 14.88
C GLU A 243 -23.21 3.21 14.15
N GLU A 244 -23.65 2.53 13.10
CA GLU A 244 -22.73 1.94 12.12
C GLU A 244 -22.05 3.06 11.32
N ILE A 245 -20.75 2.94 11.13
CA ILE A 245 -19.94 3.86 10.33
C ILE A 245 -19.32 3.11 9.15
N GLU A 246 -19.13 3.84 8.06
CA GLU A 246 -18.47 3.38 6.85
C GLU A 246 -17.41 4.42 6.48
N PHE A 247 -16.35 3.97 5.79
CA PHE A 247 -15.33 4.89 5.32
C PHE A 247 -15.67 5.43 3.94
N SER A 248 -15.23 6.65 3.68
CA SER A 248 -15.33 7.27 2.37
C SER A 248 -14.22 8.28 2.18
N ASN A 249 -13.44 8.07 1.14
CA ASN A 249 -12.39 9.01 0.75
C ASN A 249 -13.00 10.37 0.35
N ALA A 250 -14.06 10.35 -0.46
CA ALA A 250 -14.72 11.56 -0.95
C ALA A 250 -15.32 12.44 0.17
N GLN A 251 -15.79 11.82 1.25
CA GLN A 251 -16.37 12.53 2.40
C GLN A 251 -15.34 12.84 3.50
N GLY A 252 -14.10 12.35 3.39
CA GLY A 252 -13.09 12.48 4.44
C GLY A 252 -13.47 11.73 5.72
N ASN A 253 -14.04 10.53 5.59
CA ASN A 253 -14.47 9.66 6.69
C ASN A 253 -13.57 8.42 6.75
N GLY A 254 -12.74 8.31 7.78
CA GLY A 254 -11.78 7.22 7.96
C GLY A 254 -10.57 7.27 7.00
N ILE A 255 -10.63 8.05 5.93
CA ILE A 255 -9.56 8.19 4.94
C ILE A 255 -9.33 9.69 4.71
N ALA A 256 -8.07 10.13 4.77
CA ALA A 256 -7.68 11.49 4.40
C ALA A 256 -6.38 11.49 3.61
N ASN A 257 -6.34 12.32 2.57
CA ASN A 257 -5.16 12.53 1.74
C ASN A 257 -4.72 13.99 1.87
N ILE A 258 -3.42 14.23 2.11
CA ILE A 258 -2.84 15.58 2.17
C ILE A 258 -1.58 15.66 1.33
N ASP A 259 -1.34 16.85 0.80
CA ASP A 259 -0.18 17.32 0.04
C ASP A 259 0.71 18.27 0.85
N ASP A 260 0.22 18.75 1.99
CA ASP A 260 0.87 19.77 2.82
C ASP A 260 0.73 19.44 4.30
N LEU A 261 1.87 19.47 5.01
CA LEU A 261 1.97 19.22 6.45
C LEU A 261 1.19 20.21 7.32
N THR A 262 0.96 21.44 6.84
CA THR A 262 0.16 22.43 7.59
C THR A 262 -1.27 21.92 7.83
N LYS A 263 -1.80 21.07 6.96
CA LYS A 263 -3.13 20.44 7.05
C LYS A 263 -3.24 19.37 8.15
N LEU A 264 -2.12 18.97 8.76
CA LEU A 264 -2.11 18.09 9.94
C LEU A 264 -2.63 18.80 11.20
N ARG A 265 -2.59 20.14 11.24
CA ARG A 265 -3.10 20.89 12.39
C ARG A 265 -4.62 20.75 12.48
N VAL A 266 -5.10 20.33 13.64
CA VAL A 266 -6.54 20.26 13.91
C VAL A 266 -7.05 21.65 14.22
N SER A 267 -8.04 22.11 13.45
CA SER A 267 -8.76 23.34 13.73
C SER A 267 -9.87 23.07 14.74
N ILE A 268 -9.93 23.88 15.79
CA ILE A 268 -10.97 23.83 16.82
C ILE A 268 -11.84 25.07 16.67
N LYS A 269 -13.14 24.87 16.47
CA LYS A 269 -14.12 25.95 16.33
C LYS A 269 -15.29 25.74 17.29
N PRO A 270 -15.89 26.80 17.85
CA PRO A 270 -17.16 26.67 18.56
C PRO A 270 -18.21 26.01 17.66
N MET A 271 -19.01 25.10 18.23
CA MET A 271 -20.07 24.43 17.50
C MET A 271 -21.18 25.44 17.19
N ALA A 272 -21.39 25.73 15.90
CA ALA A 272 -22.53 26.53 15.47
C ALA A 272 -23.81 25.69 15.60
N ALA A 273 -24.77 26.17 16.38
CA ALA A 273 -26.05 25.53 16.59
C ALA A 273 -27.17 26.57 16.49
N ARG A 274 -28.35 26.12 16.04
CA ARG A 274 -29.56 26.94 16.02
C ARG A 274 -30.03 27.21 17.45
N GLU A 275 -30.83 28.26 17.65
CA GLU A 275 -31.32 28.66 18.98
C GLU A 275 -32.08 27.53 19.70
N ASP A 276 -32.92 26.79 18.96
CA ASP A 276 -33.64 25.64 19.48
C ASP A 276 -32.69 24.50 19.93
N ALA A 277 -31.66 24.22 19.14
CA ALA A 277 -30.64 23.24 19.50
C ALA A 277 -29.84 23.67 20.74
N ILE A 278 -29.45 24.94 20.84
CA ILE A 278 -28.77 25.49 22.03
C ILE A 278 -29.65 25.36 23.27
N ARG A 279 -30.95 25.65 23.14
CA ARG A 279 -31.92 25.50 24.23
C ARG A 279 -31.97 24.06 24.74
N ILE A 280 -32.10 23.08 23.85
CA ILE A 280 -32.13 21.66 24.20
C ILE A 280 -30.80 21.26 24.86
N LEU A 281 -29.66 21.66 24.29
CA LEU A 281 -28.36 21.37 24.88
C LEU A 281 -28.20 21.95 26.28
N ASN A 282 -28.67 23.16 26.55
CA ASN A 282 -28.60 23.77 27.87
C ASN A 282 -29.48 23.06 28.93
N GLN A 283 -30.52 22.32 28.53
CA GLN A 283 -31.32 21.50 29.47
C GLN A 283 -30.50 20.31 30.00
N HIS A 284 -29.58 19.76 29.19
CA HIS A 284 -28.82 18.56 29.53
C HIS A 284 -27.35 18.82 29.88
N LEU A 285 -26.74 19.85 29.29
CA LEU A 285 -25.33 20.22 29.39
C LEU A 285 -25.19 21.70 29.80
N PRO A 286 -25.66 22.10 31.00
CA PRO A 286 -25.67 23.50 31.39
C PRO A 286 -24.24 24.06 31.40
N THR A 287 -24.05 25.27 30.87
CA THR A 287 -22.78 26.05 30.91
C THR A 287 -21.58 25.52 30.12
N LYS A 288 -21.68 24.39 29.40
CA LYS A 288 -20.58 23.86 28.58
C LYS A 288 -20.62 24.42 27.15
N LEU A 289 -19.54 25.05 26.71
CA LEU A 289 -19.32 25.40 25.30
C LEU A 289 -18.79 24.18 24.56
N LEU A 290 -19.52 23.74 23.53
CA LEU A 290 -19.10 22.64 22.68
C LEU A 290 -18.29 23.13 21.49
N TYR A 291 -17.25 22.37 21.15
CA TYR A 291 -16.37 22.65 20.04
C TYR A 291 -16.49 21.56 18.96
N GLN A 292 -16.13 21.90 17.74
CA GLN A 292 -15.98 20.98 16.62
C GLN A 292 -14.49 20.92 16.24
N TYR A 293 -14.02 19.69 16.00
CA TYR A 293 -12.68 19.43 15.48
C TYR A 293 -12.76 19.22 13.98
N GLN A 294 -11.86 19.85 13.23
CA GLN A 294 -11.74 19.74 11.78
C GLN A 294 -10.28 19.55 11.39
N GLY A 295 -9.99 18.73 10.39
CA GLY A 295 -8.64 18.55 9.85
C GLY A 295 -8.38 17.12 9.40
N ALA A 296 -7.26 16.92 8.69
CA ALA A 296 -6.94 15.62 8.08
C ALA A 296 -6.79 14.50 9.12
N LEU A 297 -6.20 14.80 10.29
CA LEU A 297 -6.07 13.82 11.39
C LEU A 297 -7.42 13.41 11.99
N VAL A 298 -8.42 14.29 11.98
CA VAL A 298 -9.77 13.97 12.43
C VAL A 298 -10.44 13.07 11.39
N SER A 299 -10.33 13.44 10.11
CA SER A 299 -10.88 12.69 8.97
C SER A 299 -10.29 11.29 8.82
N ALA A 300 -8.98 11.11 9.03
CA ALA A 300 -8.28 9.81 8.94
C ALA A 300 -8.48 8.90 10.15
N SER A 301 -9.27 9.32 11.15
CA SER A 301 -9.46 8.56 12.37
C SER A 301 -10.07 7.20 12.08
N ARG A 302 -9.58 6.16 12.75
CA ARG A 302 -9.90 4.73 12.58
C ARG A 302 -9.38 4.09 11.27
N GLY A 303 -8.82 4.87 10.35
CA GLY A 303 -8.38 4.35 9.04
C GLY A 303 -7.03 4.88 8.59
N LEU A 304 -6.98 5.51 7.43
CA LEU A 304 -5.74 5.80 6.69
C LEU A 304 -5.51 7.30 6.52
N LEU A 305 -4.30 7.74 6.88
CA LEU A 305 -3.77 9.04 6.50
C LEU A 305 -2.71 8.84 5.42
N HIS A 306 -2.99 9.31 4.21
CA HIS A 306 -2.02 9.35 3.11
C HIS A 306 -1.44 10.75 2.96
N MET A 307 -0.12 10.83 2.86
CA MET A 307 0.61 12.08 2.63
C MET A 307 1.45 11.93 1.36
N HIS A 308 1.26 12.80 0.37
CA HIS A 308 2.02 12.77 -0.87
C HIS A 308 2.83 14.05 -1.04
N ASP A 309 4.12 13.91 -1.36
CA ASP A 309 5.04 15.02 -1.64
C ASP A 309 5.06 16.12 -0.54
N ALA A 310 4.71 15.73 0.69
CA ALA A 310 4.51 16.64 1.81
C ALA A 310 5.83 17.22 2.39
N PHE A 311 6.98 16.74 1.92
CA PHE A 311 8.32 17.10 2.41
C PHE A 311 9.15 17.85 1.35
N THR A 312 8.50 18.49 0.39
CA THR A 312 9.12 19.15 -0.76
C THR A 312 9.91 20.42 -0.44
N GLU A 313 9.59 21.12 0.65
CA GLU A 313 10.30 22.33 1.10
C GLU A 313 11.02 22.11 2.43
N VAL A 314 11.90 23.05 2.81
CA VAL A 314 12.53 23.07 4.14
C VAL A 314 11.43 23.11 5.20
N THR A 315 11.16 21.95 5.77
CA THR A 315 10.01 21.78 6.64
C THR A 315 10.35 22.34 8.01
N GLN A 316 9.55 23.27 8.52
CA GLN A 316 9.76 23.73 9.89
C GLN A 316 9.38 22.63 10.87
N GLU A 317 10.11 22.50 11.99
CA GLU A 317 9.80 21.52 13.02
C GLU A 317 8.34 21.61 13.51
N THR A 318 7.76 22.81 13.47
CA THR A 318 6.36 23.05 13.88
C THR A 318 5.31 22.48 12.93
N GLU A 319 5.67 22.10 11.71
CA GLU A 319 4.76 21.57 10.68
C GLU A 319 4.62 20.05 10.80
N TYR A 320 5.71 19.32 11.02
CA TYR A 320 5.68 17.87 11.23
C TYR A 320 5.54 17.43 12.69
N LYS A 321 5.54 18.36 13.65
CA LYS A 321 5.32 18.05 15.08
C LYS A 321 4.05 17.22 15.36
N PRO A 322 2.88 17.50 14.74
CA PRO A 322 1.70 16.66 14.91
C PRO A 322 1.93 15.21 14.49
N LEU A 323 2.63 15.01 13.36
CA LEU A 323 3.00 13.68 12.87
C LEU A 323 3.96 12.98 13.84
N LEU A 324 4.99 13.68 14.34
CA LEU A 324 5.94 13.12 15.30
C LEU A 324 5.25 12.63 16.58
N MET A 325 4.25 13.39 17.06
CA MET A 325 3.49 13.00 18.24
C MET A 325 2.59 11.79 17.97
N LEU A 326 1.91 11.76 16.83
CA LEU A 326 1.09 10.65 16.40
C LEU A 326 1.90 9.35 16.28
N LEU A 327 3.01 9.37 15.53
CA LEU A 327 3.89 8.21 15.37
C LEU A 327 4.61 7.82 16.66
N GLY A 328 4.66 8.71 17.66
CA GLY A 328 5.31 8.43 18.94
C GLY A 328 4.41 7.80 19.98
N SER A 329 3.31 8.47 20.29
CA SER A 329 2.42 8.11 21.39
C SER A 329 1.03 7.69 20.93
N GLY A 330 0.72 7.75 19.63
CA GLY A 330 -0.63 7.53 19.12
C GLY A 330 -1.58 8.66 19.51
N LYS A 331 -1.06 9.87 19.78
CA LYS A 331 -1.86 11.03 20.21
C LYS A 331 -1.65 12.24 19.31
N ILE A 332 -2.65 13.10 19.26
CA ILE A 332 -2.63 14.38 18.55
C ILE A 332 -2.92 15.54 19.50
N SER A 333 -2.49 16.74 19.12
CA SER A 333 -2.62 17.95 19.94
C SER A 333 -3.90 18.67 19.55
N LEU A 334 -4.70 19.03 20.53
CA LEU A 334 -5.94 19.80 20.41
C LEU A 334 -5.84 21.04 21.30
N ASP A 335 -5.19 22.09 20.80
CA ASP A 335 -4.81 23.31 21.52
C ASP A 335 -4.19 23.04 22.90
N SER A 336 -5.01 23.03 23.96
CA SER A 336 -4.61 22.81 25.35
C SER A 336 -4.70 21.36 25.83
N THR A 337 -5.16 20.44 24.98
CA THR A 337 -5.39 19.02 25.32
C THR A 337 -4.83 18.07 24.27
N GLN A 338 -4.91 16.77 24.54
CA GLN A 338 -4.49 15.72 23.62
C GLN A 338 -5.62 14.71 23.43
N ALA A 339 -5.71 14.12 22.24
CA ALA A 339 -6.63 13.03 21.95
C ALA A 339 -5.86 11.81 21.42
N SER A 340 -6.33 10.62 21.79
CA SER A 340 -5.79 9.36 21.26
C SER A 340 -6.37 9.11 19.87
N LEU A 341 -5.51 8.83 18.90
CA LEU A 341 -5.89 8.64 17.50
C LEU A 341 -5.37 7.29 16.99
N ASP A 342 -6.29 6.44 16.52
CA ASP A 342 -5.97 5.24 15.77
C ASP A 342 -5.99 5.60 14.28
N THR A 343 -4.84 5.62 13.63
CA THR A 343 -4.72 5.82 12.18
C THR A 343 -3.39 5.26 11.70
N THR A 344 -3.41 4.64 10.53
CA THR A 344 -2.19 4.19 9.86
C THR A 344 -1.72 5.31 8.93
N VAL A 345 -0.46 5.72 9.08
CA VAL A 345 0.11 6.80 8.25
C VAL A 345 0.97 6.21 7.17
N ILE A 346 0.67 6.54 5.91
CA ILE A 346 1.50 6.19 4.77
C ILE A 346 1.89 7.45 4.00
N VAL A 347 3.19 7.62 3.78
CA VAL A 347 3.77 8.75 3.06
C VAL A 347 4.30 8.24 1.72
N THR A 348 4.10 8.99 0.64
CA THR A 348 4.77 8.75 -0.65
C THR A 348 5.71 9.91 -0.95
N THR A 349 6.96 9.61 -1.28
CA THR A 349 7.99 10.61 -1.60
C THR A 349 8.97 10.07 -2.65
N ASN A 350 9.69 10.95 -3.32
CA ASN A 350 10.76 10.53 -4.23
C ASN A 350 12.11 10.34 -3.51
N ILE A 351 13.08 9.72 -4.21
CA ILE A 351 14.38 9.38 -3.61
C ILE A 351 15.15 10.64 -3.19
N GLU A 352 15.10 11.70 -4.00
CA GLU A 352 15.86 12.93 -3.76
C GLU A 352 15.31 13.69 -2.54
N GLU A 353 13.98 13.82 -2.45
CA GLU A 353 13.26 14.34 -1.29
C GLU A 353 13.57 13.53 -0.04
N MET A 354 13.56 12.19 -0.12
CA MET A 354 13.88 11.36 1.05
C MET A 354 15.31 11.60 1.54
N VAL A 355 16.29 11.73 0.64
CA VAL A 355 17.67 12.06 1.00
C VAL A 355 17.77 13.45 1.63
N GLN A 356 17.00 14.43 1.14
CA GLN A 356 16.94 15.76 1.75
C GLN A 356 16.28 15.71 3.13
N LEU A 357 15.18 14.97 3.26
CA LEU A 357 14.45 14.77 4.51
C LEU A 357 15.36 14.13 5.56
N GLU A 358 16.10 13.08 5.23
CA GLU A 358 17.06 12.45 6.14
C GLU A 358 18.12 13.43 6.62
N LYS A 359 18.65 14.27 5.73
CA LYS A 359 19.61 15.31 6.10
C LYS A 359 19.00 16.34 7.06
N GLN A 360 17.78 16.80 6.79
CA GLN A 360 17.08 17.77 7.64
C GLN A 360 16.68 17.16 9.00
N LEU A 361 16.31 15.88 9.01
CA LEU A 361 15.79 15.14 10.15
C LEU A 361 16.84 14.30 10.87
N THR A 362 18.13 14.49 10.58
CA THR A 362 19.25 13.72 11.16
C THR A 362 19.26 13.72 12.69
N SER A 363 18.69 14.75 13.34
CA SER A 363 18.54 14.85 14.79
C SER A 363 17.13 14.57 15.31
N SER A 364 16.16 14.32 14.42
CA SER A 364 14.76 14.11 14.78
C SER A 364 14.48 12.66 15.15
N LYS A 365 13.59 12.46 16.11
CA LYS A 365 13.06 11.13 16.47
C LYS A 365 12.06 10.56 15.43
N LEU A 366 11.86 11.24 14.29
CA LEU A 366 10.90 10.82 13.27
C LEU A 366 11.43 9.64 12.46
N LEU A 367 12.73 9.65 12.11
CA LEU A 367 13.36 8.59 11.31
C LEU A 367 13.30 7.22 12.01
N ASP A 368 13.39 7.20 13.34
CA ASP A 368 13.29 5.98 14.17
C ASP A 368 11.85 5.43 14.28
N ARG A 369 10.87 6.10 13.67
CA ARG A 369 9.43 5.77 13.78
C ARG A 369 8.78 5.52 12.43
N ILE A 370 9.56 5.58 11.36
CA ILE A 370 9.11 5.34 9.99
C ILE A 370 9.82 4.12 9.43
N GLU A 371 9.08 3.30 8.71
CA GLU A 371 9.62 2.21 7.90
C GLU A 371 9.68 2.66 6.44
N LYS A 372 10.85 2.56 5.81
CA LYS A 372 11.02 2.89 4.40
C LYS A 372 10.76 1.66 3.54
N VAL A 373 9.86 1.78 2.58
CA VAL A 373 9.57 0.75 1.60
C VAL A 373 9.93 1.27 0.21
N ALA A 374 10.88 0.60 -0.45
CA ALA A 374 11.29 0.98 -1.78
C ALA A 374 10.24 0.57 -2.84
N VAL A 375 9.89 1.50 -3.72
CA VAL A 375 8.97 1.32 -4.85
C VAL A 375 9.69 1.75 -6.12
N ASN A 376 10.54 0.86 -6.64
CA ASN A 376 11.43 1.12 -7.76
C ASN A 376 10.80 0.77 -9.11
N TYR A 377 11.46 1.14 -10.22
CA TYR A 377 10.96 0.79 -11.54
C TYR A 377 10.95 -0.72 -11.77
N LEU A 378 10.06 -1.16 -12.67
CA LEU A 378 9.89 -2.57 -12.95
C LEU A 378 11.12 -3.18 -13.60
N LEU A 379 11.43 -4.39 -13.15
CA LEU A 379 12.52 -5.22 -13.65
C LEU A 379 11.99 -6.44 -14.44
N ASP A 380 10.67 -6.66 -14.45
CA ASP A 380 9.98 -7.69 -15.26
C ASP A 380 9.39 -7.01 -16.50
N ALA A 381 9.92 -7.37 -17.68
CA ALA A 381 9.45 -6.84 -18.96
C ALA A 381 7.98 -7.22 -19.25
N ASN A 382 7.50 -8.37 -18.78
CA ASN A 382 6.11 -8.76 -18.97
C ASN A 382 5.17 -7.82 -18.21
N ALA A 383 5.55 -7.40 -17.00
CA ALA A 383 4.78 -6.42 -16.24
C ALA A 383 4.79 -5.03 -16.90
N GLU A 384 5.92 -4.63 -17.51
CA GLU A 384 6.00 -3.37 -18.28
C GLU A 384 5.11 -3.40 -19.54
N ILE A 385 5.04 -4.55 -20.24
CA ILE A 385 4.14 -4.75 -21.39
C ILE A 385 2.68 -4.51 -20.99
N GLU A 386 2.24 -5.03 -19.83
CA GLU A 386 0.86 -4.84 -19.36
C GLU A 386 0.53 -3.37 -19.07
N ILE A 387 1.50 -2.60 -18.56
CA ILE A 387 1.36 -1.14 -18.41
C ILE A 387 1.19 -0.47 -19.78
N LEU A 388 2.08 -0.78 -20.73
CA LEU A 388 2.02 -0.19 -22.06
C LEU A 388 0.72 -0.57 -22.80
N LYS A 389 0.28 -1.83 -22.71
CA LYS A 389 -1.00 -2.28 -23.28
C LYS A 389 -2.18 -1.47 -22.75
N ARG A 390 -2.25 -1.25 -21.43
CA ARG A 390 -3.29 -0.42 -20.81
C ARG A 390 -3.24 1.01 -21.34
N ASP A 391 -2.06 1.63 -21.31
CA ASP A 391 -1.91 3.05 -21.65
C ASP A 391 -2.08 3.31 -23.15
N MET A 392 -1.81 2.29 -23.98
CA MET A 392 -1.94 2.32 -25.43
C MET A 392 -3.21 1.64 -25.96
N ALA A 393 -4.16 1.26 -25.08
CA ALA A 393 -5.37 0.52 -25.48
C ALA A 393 -6.14 1.23 -26.61
N ASN A 394 -6.29 2.56 -26.51
CA ASN A 394 -6.99 3.38 -27.51
C ASN A 394 -6.25 3.51 -28.87
N MET A 395 -5.04 2.96 -29.00
CA MET A 395 -4.21 3.11 -30.21
C MET A 395 -4.44 1.98 -31.21
N GLN A 396 -4.71 0.77 -30.73
CA GLN A 396 -4.92 -0.41 -31.59
C GLN A 396 -6.15 -0.25 -32.49
N ASP A 397 -7.13 0.57 -32.09
CA ASP A 397 -8.32 0.87 -32.88
C ASP A 397 -8.04 1.80 -34.08
N LYS A 398 -6.90 2.51 -34.09
CA LYS A 398 -6.60 3.58 -35.06
C LYS A 398 -5.46 3.27 -36.01
N PHE A 399 -4.51 2.42 -35.60
CA PHE A 399 -3.28 2.16 -36.34
C PHE A 399 -2.96 0.67 -36.39
N GLU A 400 -2.34 0.22 -37.48
CA GLU A 400 -1.75 -1.12 -37.56
C GLU A 400 -0.42 -1.12 -36.79
N VAL A 401 -0.39 -1.75 -35.62
CA VAL A 401 0.77 -1.77 -34.72
C VAL A 401 1.53 -3.07 -34.90
N ASP A 402 2.86 -2.98 -35.05
CA ASP A 402 3.75 -4.14 -35.03
C ASP A 402 3.56 -4.95 -33.73
N PRO A 403 3.28 -6.27 -33.81
CA PRO A 403 2.96 -7.08 -32.63
C PRO A 403 4.09 -7.13 -31.60
N ASN A 404 5.34 -6.93 -32.04
CA ASN A 404 6.53 -6.99 -31.19
C ASN A 404 6.92 -5.62 -30.60
N LEU A 405 6.22 -4.54 -30.96
CA LEU A 405 6.57 -3.18 -30.53
C LEU A 405 6.61 -3.02 -29.01
N LEU A 406 5.56 -3.47 -28.32
CA LEU A 406 5.49 -3.34 -26.85
C LEU A 406 6.54 -4.19 -26.16
N THR A 407 6.81 -5.38 -26.68
CA THR A 407 7.86 -6.28 -26.20
C THR A 407 9.23 -5.61 -26.31
N ILE A 408 9.58 -5.09 -27.48
CA ILE A 408 10.88 -4.46 -27.73
C ILE A 408 11.05 -3.17 -26.92
N ALA A 409 9.99 -2.35 -26.80
CA ALA A 409 10.01 -1.16 -25.95
C ALA A 409 10.24 -1.51 -24.47
N SER A 410 9.59 -2.57 -23.98
CA SER A 410 9.73 -3.05 -22.60
C SER A 410 11.11 -3.66 -22.34
N CYS A 411 11.65 -4.44 -23.28
CA CYS A 411 13.01 -4.99 -23.19
C CYS A 411 14.05 -3.88 -23.05
N PHE A 412 13.99 -2.85 -23.91
CA PHE A 412 14.90 -1.71 -23.82
C PHE A 412 14.76 -1.01 -22.46
N SER A 413 13.53 -0.69 -22.06
CA SER A 413 13.23 -0.01 -20.80
C SER A 413 13.82 -0.73 -19.60
N VAL A 414 13.54 -2.02 -19.45
CA VAL A 414 14.05 -2.84 -18.35
C VAL A 414 15.57 -2.93 -18.39
N MET A 415 16.20 -3.16 -19.54
CA MET A 415 17.67 -3.23 -19.62
C MET A 415 18.36 -1.93 -19.14
N THR A 416 17.72 -0.77 -19.29
CA THR A 416 18.29 0.48 -18.75
C THR A 416 18.26 0.57 -17.22
N ARG A 417 17.45 -0.26 -16.55
CA ARG A 417 17.23 -0.26 -15.09
C ARG A 417 18.03 -1.34 -14.36
N LEU A 418 18.56 -2.32 -15.09
CA LEU A 418 19.26 -3.47 -14.53
C LEU A 418 20.64 -3.09 -13.98
N SER A 419 20.95 -3.62 -12.81
CA SER A 419 22.25 -3.51 -12.17
C SER A 419 23.10 -4.75 -12.45
N PRO A 420 24.41 -4.58 -12.68
CA PRO A 420 25.28 -5.71 -12.96
C PRO A 420 25.50 -6.59 -11.72
N PRO A 421 25.60 -7.92 -11.87
CA PRO A 421 25.99 -8.79 -10.78
C PRO A 421 27.45 -8.52 -10.35
N ASN A 422 27.70 -8.54 -9.05
CA ASN A 422 28.98 -8.32 -8.40
C ASN A 422 29.08 -9.14 -7.09
N ARG A 423 28.70 -10.41 -7.17
CA ARG A 423 28.69 -11.29 -6.02
C ARG A 423 30.07 -11.88 -5.77
N LYS A 424 30.54 -11.73 -4.52
CA LYS A 424 31.84 -12.26 -4.07
C LYS A 424 31.73 -13.59 -3.32
N LYS A 425 30.61 -13.84 -2.64
CA LYS A 425 30.36 -15.04 -1.84
C LYS A 425 29.20 -15.80 -2.44
N PHE A 426 29.42 -17.07 -2.79
CA PHE A 426 28.43 -17.95 -3.38
C PHE A 426 28.07 -19.09 -2.42
N PRO A 427 26.90 -19.73 -2.61
CA PRO A 427 26.59 -20.99 -1.94
C PRO A 427 27.70 -22.03 -2.17
N ALA A 428 27.97 -22.86 -1.15
CA ALA A 428 29.11 -23.76 -1.13
C ALA A 428 29.01 -24.90 -2.15
N ASP A 429 27.79 -25.27 -2.52
CA ASP A 429 27.39 -26.30 -3.47
C ASP A 429 27.50 -25.83 -4.94
N TRP A 430 27.72 -24.54 -5.19
CA TRP A 430 27.82 -24.03 -6.57
C TRP A 430 29.16 -24.41 -7.23
N SER A 431 29.06 -24.94 -8.46
CA SER A 431 30.22 -25.18 -9.32
C SER A 431 30.91 -23.88 -9.73
N ASP A 432 32.20 -23.95 -10.06
CA ASP A 432 32.94 -22.76 -10.50
C ASP A 432 32.41 -22.20 -11.82
N GLU A 433 31.89 -23.07 -12.69
CA GLU A 433 31.22 -22.66 -13.93
C GLU A 433 29.96 -21.82 -13.65
N LYS A 434 29.14 -22.23 -12.67
CA LYS A 434 27.93 -21.49 -12.25
C LYS A 434 28.30 -20.12 -11.69
N LYS A 435 29.35 -20.03 -10.87
CA LYS A 435 29.87 -18.75 -10.33
C LYS A 435 30.41 -17.83 -11.41
N ILE A 436 31.12 -18.39 -12.40
CA ILE A 436 31.63 -17.65 -13.56
C ILE A 436 30.47 -17.12 -14.38
N LEU A 437 29.45 -17.94 -14.68
CA LEU A 437 28.26 -17.51 -15.41
C LEU A 437 27.57 -16.35 -14.67
N TYR A 438 27.29 -16.53 -13.37
CA TYR A 438 26.61 -15.52 -12.55
C TYR A 438 27.24 -14.12 -12.68
N ASN A 439 28.56 -14.02 -12.50
CA ASN A 439 29.24 -12.72 -12.56
C ASN A 439 29.41 -12.16 -13.99
N ASN A 440 29.18 -12.98 -15.02
CA ASN A 440 29.26 -12.58 -16.43
C ASN A 440 27.90 -12.49 -17.12
N ILE A 441 26.79 -12.63 -16.38
CA ILE A 441 25.44 -12.47 -16.93
C ILE A 441 25.32 -11.10 -17.61
N THR A 442 24.87 -11.12 -18.86
CA THR A 442 24.68 -9.95 -19.71
C THR A 442 23.33 -9.27 -19.45
N PRO A 443 23.12 -8.00 -19.85
CA PRO A 443 21.84 -7.30 -19.65
C PRO A 443 20.65 -8.06 -20.23
N GLU A 444 20.77 -8.60 -21.44
CA GLU A 444 19.71 -9.37 -22.10
C GLU A 444 19.46 -10.72 -21.42
N GLN A 445 20.49 -11.43 -20.95
CA GLN A 445 20.29 -12.66 -20.19
C GLN A 445 19.58 -12.36 -18.87
N LYS A 446 19.98 -11.30 -18.16
CA LYS A 446 19.35 -10.88 -16.91
C LYS A 446 17.89 -10.46 -17.11
N LEU A 447 17.61 -9.71 -18.18
CA LEU A 447 16.26 -9.34 -18.60
C LEU A 447 15.36 -10.57 -18.72
N PHE A 448 15.80 -11.60 -19.44
CA PHE A 448 15.01 -12.82 -19.63
C PHE A 448 14.90 -13.67 -18.36
N ILE A 449 15.91 -13.68 -17.48
CA ILE A 449 15.81 -14.33 -16.16
C ILE A 449 14.76 -13.66 -15.28
N TYR A 450 14.64 -12.34 -15.33
CA TYR A 450 13.64 -11.63 -14.52
C TYR A 450 12.23 -11.71 -15.10
N SER A 451 12.10 -11.83 -16.42
CA SER A 451 10.79 -11.93 -17.07
C SER A 451 10.28 -13.38 -17.19
N CYS A 452 11.15 -14.39 -17.13
CA CYS A 452 10.74 -15.78 -17.29
C CYS A 452 9.74 -16.20 -16.19
N LYS A 453 8.76 -17.00 -16.59
CA LYS A 453 7.82 -17.64 -15.67
C LYS A 453 8.31 -19.06 -15.40
N SER A 454 8.05 -19.55 -14.19
CA SER A 454 8.40 -20.93 -13.85
C SER A 454 7.56 -21.89 -14.69
N GLU A 455 8.19 -22.89 -15.30
CA GLU A 455 7.53 -23.97 -16.02
C GLU A 455 6.77 -24.92 -15.07
N ASP A 456 7.23 -25.03 -13.82
CA ASP A 456 6.61 -25.83 -12.76
C ASP A 456 6.61 -25.04 -11.44
N PRO A 457 5.76 -24.02 -11.31
CA PRO A 457 5.72 -23.12 -10.16
C PRO A 457 5.36 -23.87 -8.87
N ALA A 458 4.55 -24.93 -8.95
CA ALA A 458 4.17 -25.74 -7.80
C ALA A 458 5.39 -26.46 -7.20
N ASN A 459 6.26 -27.01 -8.04
CA ASN A 459 7.48 -27.67 -7.61
C ASN A 459 8.53 -26.67 -7.10
N THR A 460 8.66 -25.50 -7.73
CA THR A 460 9.49 -24.39 -7.20
C THR A 460 9.10 -24.06 -5.75
N ILE A 461 7.80 -23.97 -5.45
CA ILE A 461 7.30 -23.69 -4.09
C ILE A 461 7.56 -24.85 -3.13
N LYS A 462 7.35 -26.09 -3.55
CA LYS A 462 7.59 -27.28 -2.71
C LYS A 462 9.06 -27.46 -2.34
N LYS A 463 9.97 -27.13 -3.26
CA LYS A 463 11.43 -27.22 -3.07
C LYS A 463 12.03 -26.10 -2.22
N LEU A 464 11.24 -25.08 -1.83
CA LEU A 464 11.76 -23.99 -1.00
C LEU A 464 12.37 -24.52 0.30
N PRO A 465 13.51 -24.00 0.76
CA PRO A 465 14.06 -24.35 2.06
C PRO A 465 13.10 -24.06 3.22
N HIS A 466 13.19 -24.82 4.32
CA HIS A 466 12.33 -24.63 5.50
C HIS A 466 12.37 -23.22 6.09
N TRP A 467 13.52 -22.55 6.00
CA TRP A 467 13.74 -21.18 6.48
C TRP A 467 13.27 -20.10 5.49
N HIS A 468 12.78 -20.47 4.31
CA HIS A 468 12.39 -19.50 3.29
C HIS A 468 11.20 -18.63 3.76
N PRO A 469 11.24 -17.28 3.61
CA PRO A 469 10.21 -16.39 4.13
C PRO A 469 8.79 -16.71 3.65
N PHE A 470 8.66 -17.16 2.40
CA PHE A 470 7.36 -17.55 1.83
C PHE A 470 6.68 -18.70 2.60
N ARG A 471 7.44 -19.65 3.19
CA ARG A 471 6.83 -20.73 3.97
C ARG A 471 6.10 -20.20 5.20
N ASN A 472 6.69 -19.23 5.90
CA ASN A 472 6.05 -18.56 7.03
C ASN A 472 4.79 -17.80 6.60
N GLN A 473 4.83 -17.22 5.40
CA GLN A 473 3.69 -16.50 4.83
C GLN A 473 2.54 -17.46 4.47
N ALA A 474 2.86 -18.59 3.83
CA ALA A 474 1.89 -19.64 3.52
C ALA A 474 1.19 -20.15 4.78
N ILE A 475 1.94 -20.39 5.87
CA ILE A 475 1.38 -20.78 7.17
C ILE A 475 0.42 -19.71 7.71
N LYS A 476 0.80 -18.43 7.68
CA LYS A 476 -0.07 -17.32 8.13
C LYS A 476 -1.36 -17.23 7.32
N MET A 477 -1.29 -17.54 6.04
CA MET A 477 -2.45 -17.55 5.13
C MET A 477 -3.20 -18.88 5.12
N LYS A 478 -2.79 -19.85 5.95
CA LYS A 478 -3.36 -21.20 6.03
C LYS A 478 -3.31 -21.96 4.69
N ILE A 479 -2.26 -21.72 3.91
CA ILE A 479 -1.98 -22.39 2.64
C ILE A 479 -1.12 -23.61 2.94
N ASP A 480 -1.63 -24.80 2.64
CA ASP A 480 -0.81 -26.02 2.64
C ASP A 480 -0.05 -26.14 1.31
N ILE A 481 1.26 -25.90 1.36
CA ILE A 481 2.15 -25.98 0.18
C ILE A 481 2.36 -27.41 -0.32
N HIS A 482 1.98 -28.43 0.46
CA HIS A 482 2.08 -29.83 0.08
C HIS A 482 0.79 -30.36 -0.55
N ASP A 483 -0.35 -29.70 -0.31
CA ASP A 483 -1.59 -29.98 -1.04
C ASP A 483 -1.47 -29.46 -2.48
N THR A 484 -1.31 -30.41 -3.40
CA THR A 484 -1.10 -30.09 -4.81
C THR A 484 -2.33 -29.45 -5.43
N LYS A 485 -3.54 -29.83 -5.01
CA LYS A 485 -4.77 -29.31 -5.59
C LYS A 485 -4.98 -27.85 -5.21
N VAL A 486 -4.88 -27.55 -3.91
CA VAL A 486 -4.99 -26.18 -3.38
C VAL A 486 -3.91 -25.28 -3.99
N LEU A 487 -2.69 -25.80 -4.12
CA LEU A 487 -1.60 -25.02 -4.68
C LEU A 487 -1.81 -24.68 -6.17
N HIS A 488 -2.34 -25.60 -6.99
CA HIS A 488 -2.68 -25.31 -8.39
C HIS A 488 -3.84 -24.30 -8.50
N GLU A 489 -4.83 -24.36 -7.61
CA GLU A 489 -5.94 -23.39 -7.61
C GLU A 489 -5.49 -21.96 -7.25
N LEU A 490 -4.41 -21.83 -6.46
CA LEU A 490 -3.89 -20.54 -6.01
C LEU A 490 -2.77 -19.97 -6.88
N ILE A 491 -2.04 -20.82 -7.62
CA ILE A 491 -0.95 -20.36 -8.49
C ILE A 491 -1.53 -19.78 -9.77
N ARG A 492 -1.02 -18.61 -10.15
CA ARG A 492 -1.26 -18.08 -11.50
C ARG A 492 -0.40 -18.80 -12.52
N GLU A 493 -1.07 -19.47 -13.46
CA GLU A 493 -0.45 -20.10 -14.61
C GLU A 493 -0.23 -19.10 -15.76
N TYR A 494 0.84 -19.30 -16.51
CA TYR A 494 1.18 -18.53 -17.69
C TYR A 494 1.44 -19.51 -18.85
N PRO A 495 0.40 -20.04 -19.49
CA PRO A 495 0.53 -21.10 -20.50
C PRO A 495 1.36 -20.66 -21.72
N ASP A 496 1.32 -19.37 -22.06
CA ASP A 496 2.08 -18.79 -23.17
C ASP A 496 3.39 -18.13 -22.71
N ALA A 497 3.92 -18.52 -21.54
CA ALA A 497 5.12 -17.92 -21.00
C ALA A 497 6.34 -18.18 -21.89
N PHE A 498 7.06 -17.10 -22.20
CA PHE A 498 8.32 -17.18 -22.89
C PHE A 498 9.40 -17.79 -21.98
N THR A 499 9.96 -18.93 -22.38
CA THR A 499 10.99 -19.66 -21.65
C THR A 499 12.38 -19.07 -21.88
N LEU A 500 13.33 -19.40 -21.00
CA LEU A 500 14.73 -19.01 -21.18
C LEU A 500 15.33 -19.61 -22.45
N GLU A 501 14.91 -20.81 -22.85
CA GLU A 501 15.35 -21.44 -24.09
C GLU A 501 14.90 -20.66 -25.32
N GLN A 502 13.62 -20.25 -25.35
CA GLN A 502 13.03 -19.46 -26.45
C GLN A 502 13.69 -18.10 -26.64
N SER A 503 14.38 -17.56 -25.61
CA SER A 503 15.11 -16.30 -25.72
C SER A 503 16.24 -16.31 -26.75
N GLY A 504 16.86 -17.47 -26.97
CA GLY A 504 18.03 -17.60 -27.83
C GLY A 504 19.28 -16.81 -27.37
N VAL A 505 19.30 -16.32 -26.12
CA VAL A 505 20.47 -15.62 -25.54
C VAL A 505 21.29 -16.49 -24.58
N PHE A 506 20.87 -17.75 -24.37
CA PHE A 506 21.59 -18.74 -23.58
C PHE A 506 22.04 -19.90 -24.44
N THR A 507 23.24 -20.40 -24.17
CA THR A 507 23.69 -21.70 -24.67
C THR A 507 23.06 -22.83 -23.87
N THR A 508 22.98 -24.04 -24.45
CA THR A 508 22.46 -25.24 -23.74
C THR A 508 23.20 -25.52 -22.44
N LYS A 509 24.51 -25.23 -22.39
CA LYS A 509 25.31 -25.37 -21.18
C LYS A 509 24.91 -24.35 -20.11
N GLU A 510 24.65 -23.10 -20.48
CA GLU A 510 24.23 -22.06 -19.55
C GLU A 510 22.82 -22.33 -19.01
N LEU A 511 21.87 -22.79 -19.85
CA LEU A 511 20.52 -23.16 -19.41
C LEU A 511 20.56 -24.20 -18.28
N GLY A 512 21.45 -25.20 -18.37
CA GLY A 512 21.63 -26.20 -17.31
C GLY A 512 22.22 -25.67 -16.00
N LEU A 513 22.75 -24.44 -15.98
CA LEU A 513 23.32 -23.79 -14.78
C LEU A 513 22.35 -22.77 -14.14
N VAL A 514 21.33 -22.32 -14.86
CA VAL A 514 20.34 -21.34 -14.39
C VAL A 514 19.14 -22.06 -13.79
N ASP A 515 19.26 -22.42 -12.51
CA ASP A 515 18.17 -23.01 -11.72
C ASP A 515 17.46 -21.96 -10.83
N ASP A 516 16.41 -22.40 -10.12
CA ASP A 516 15.66 -21.54 -9.20
C ASP A 516 16.56 -20.85 -8.16
N ASP A 517 17.58 -21.53 -7.63
CA ASP A 517 18.52 -20.93 -6.68
C ASP A 517 19.38 -19.86 -7.33
N PHE A 518 19.86 -20.08 -8.56
CA PHE A 518 20.58 -19.07 -9.34
C PHE A 518 19.74 -17.80 -9.52
N MET A 519 18.49 -17.96 -9.95
CA MET A 519 17.58 -16.83 -10.21
C MET A 519 17.26 -16.07 -8.92
N ARG A 520 16.98 -16.79 -7.82
CA ARG A 520 16.73 -16.18 -6.50
C ARG A 520 17.92 -15.38 -6.00
N GLU A 521 19.12 -15.93 -6.13
CA GLU A 521 20.34 -15.28 -5.66
C GLU A 521 20.67 -14.04 -6.50
N LEU A 522 20.37 -14.07 -7.80
CA LEU A 522 20.52 -12.93 -8.71
C LEU A 522 19.56 -11.78 -8.36
N TRP A 523 18.29 -12.11 -8.11
CA TRP A 523 17.27 -11.14 -7.68
C TRP A 523 17.62 -10.52 -6.33
N ASN A 524 17.99 -11.34 -5.35
CA ASN A 524 18.25 -10.89 -3.98
C ASN A 524 19.50 -10.01 -3.83
N GLU A 525 20.45 -10.07 -4.78
CA GLU A 525 21.71 -9.34 -4.67
C GLU A 525 21.52 -7.82 -4.56
N HIS A 526 20.62 -7.27 -5.39
CA HIS A 526 20.38 -5.83 -5.46
C HIS A 526 19.00 -5.44 -4.95
N PHE A 527 18.18 -6.39 -4.48
CA PHE A 527 16.88 -6.08 -3.90
C PHE A 527 17.06 -5.36 -2.54
N PRO A 528 16.33 -4.26 -2.27
CA PRO A 528 15.29 -3.66 -3.11
C PRO A 528 15.77 -2.50 -4.02
N SER A 529 17.05 -2.14 -4.04
CA SER A 529 17.60 -0.96 -4.72
C SER A 529 17.73 -1.05 -6.24
N GLU A 530 17.64 -2.24 -6.84
CA GLU A 530 17.62 -2.36 -8.30
C GLU A 530 16.39 -1.68 -8.90
N GLY A 531 16.57 -0.91 -9.99
CA GLY A 531 15.50 -0.13 -10.61
C GLY A 531 15.27 1.27 -10.03
N GLU A 532 16.14 1.77 -9.14
CA GLU A 532 16.13 3.19 -8.72
C GLU A 532 16.42 4.16 -9.88
N LYS A 533 17.06 3.66 -10.95
CA LYS A 533 17.59 4.41 -12.08
C LYS A 533 17.15 3.81 -13.42
N GLY A 534 17.48 4.51 -14.50
CA GLY A 534 17.11 4.14 -15.87
C GLY A 534 15.89 4.92 -16.36
N ILE A 535 15.34 4.52 -17.50
CA ILE A 535 14.21 5.21 -18.10
C ILE A 535 12.93 4.98 -17.29
N SER A 536 12.22 6.07 -16.98
CA SER A 536 10.91 6.00 -16.32
C SER A 536 9.83 5.49 -17.26
N VAL A 537 8.77 4.91 -16.70
CA VAL A 537 7.57 4.52 -17.45
C VAL A 537 6.99 5.71 -18.23
N ARG A 538 6.97 6.91 -17.62
CA ARG A 538 6.47 8.13 -18.26
C ARG A 538 7.34 8.59 -19.44
N GLN A 539 8.66 8.46 -19.33
CA GLN A 539 9.55 8.75 -20.46
C GLN A 539 9.35 7.73 -21.59
N LEU A 540 9.20 6.45 -21.26
CA LEU A 540 8.90 5.43 -22.27
C LEU A 540 7.57 5.73 -22.99
N GLN A 541 6.51 6.08 -22.25
CA GLN A 541 5.24 6.52 -22.83
C GLN A 541 5.40 7.72 -23.78
N ASN A 542 6.23 8.70 -23.43
CA ASN A 542 6.51 9.85 -24.29
C ASN A 542 7.23 9.42 -25.58
N ILE A 543 8.20 8.49 -25.49
CA ILE A 543 8.87 7.92 -26.67
C ILE A 543 7.85 7.19 -27.55
N MET A 544 6.94 6.43 -26.96
CA MET A 544 5.86 5.76 -27.69
C MET A 544 4.95 6.77 -28.41
N ARG A 545 4.57 7.87 -27.75
CA ARG A 545 3.77 8.96 -28.38
C ARG A 545 4.52 9.62 -29.53
N ASN A 546 5.81 9.87 -29.39
CA ASN A 546 6.64 10.43 -30.46
C ASN A 546 6.81 9.45 -31.62
N THR A 547 6.93 8.16 -31.32
CA THR A 547 6.98 7.07 -32.33
C THR A 547 5.70 7.08 -33.17
N ILE A 548 4.54 7.26 -32.56
CA ILE A 548 3.24 7.35 -33.25
C ILE A 548 3.18 8.61 -34.11
N SER A 549 3.56 9.75 -33.54
CA SER A 549 3.51 11.04 -34.24
C SER A 549 4.47 11.10 -35.44
N SER A 550 5.54 10.32 -35.38
CA SER A 550 6.56 10.21 -36.44
C SER A 550 6.30 9.05 -37.41
N SER A 551 5.22 8.28 -37.20
CA SER A 551 4.83 7.21 -38.11
C SER A 551 4.18 7.76 -39.38
N ASP A 552 3.97 6.90 -40.39
CA ASP A 552 3.31 7.26 -41.64
C ASP A 552 1.79 7.50 -41.50
N GLY A 553 1.27 7.46 -40.27
CA GLY A 553 -0.14 7.64 -39.93
C GLY A 553 -1.01 6.41 -40.20
N ARG A 554 -0.43 5.29 -40.65
CA ARG A 554 -1.14 4.02 -40.89
C ARG A 554 -0.54 2.86 -40.10
N ARG A 555 0.80 2.78 -40.05
CA ARG A 555 1.55 1.67 -39.45
C ARG A 555 2.59 2.18 -38.45
N ILE A 556 2.64 1.54 -37.30
CA ILE A 556 3.64 1.82 -36.26
C ILE A 556 4.60 0.65 -36.19
N GLU A 557 5.81 0.85 -36.68
CA GLU A 557 6.87 -0.17 -36.74
C GLU A 557 7.89 -0.03 -35.60
N VAL A 558 8.53 -1.15 -35.25
CA VAL A 558 9.69 -1.16 -34.34
C VAL A 558 10.86 -0.32 -34.89
N SER A 559 11.00 -0.22 -36.22
CA SER A 559 12.02 0.59 -36.89
C SER A 559 11.91 2.08 -36.49
N THR A 560 10.69 2.62 -36.47
CA THR A 560 10.40 3.99 -36.05
C THR A 560 10.72 4.20 -34.57
N PHE A 561 10.39 3.23 -33.72
CA PHE A 561 10.73 3.29 -32.29
C PHE A 561 12.25 3.33 -32.07
N ILE A 562 13.01 2.47 -32.74
CA ILE A 562 14.48 2.46 -32.66
C ILE A 562 15.06 3.79 -33.13
N ASN A 563 14.49 4.41 -34.18
CA ASN A 563 14.91 5.73 -34.64
C ASN A 563 14.66 6.82 -33.58
N GLN A 564 13.52 6.77 -32.88
CA GLN A 564 13.26 7.70 -31.76
C GLN A 564 14.25 7.52 -30.62
N LEU A 565 14.66 6.29 -30.31
CA LEU A 565 15.73 6.04 -29.32
C LEU A 565 17.06 6.67 -29.76
N HIS A 566 17.43 6.56 -31.05
CA HIS A 566 18.64 7.20 -31.56
C HIS A 566 18.60 8.72 -31.47
N ILE A 567 17.45 9.34 -31.75
CA ILE A 567 17.24 10.79 -31.59
C ILE A 567 17.43 11.19 -30.12
N LEU A 568 16.81 10.46 -29.19
CA LEU A 568 16.95 10.69 -27.75
C LEU A 568 18.42 10.62 -27.29
N MET A 569 19.17 9.62 -27.77
CA MET A 569 20.60 9.49 -27.45
C MET A 569 21.45 10.62 -28.04
N ALA A 570 21.03 11.22 -29.15
CA ALA A 570 21.72 12.35 -29.77
C ALA A 570 21.45 13.67 -29.03
N GLU A 571 20.27 13.83 -28.45
CA GLU A 571 19.90 14.96 -27.59
C GLU A 571 20.71 15.01 -26.28
N GLY A 572 21.13 13.85 -25.77
CA GLY A 572 22.07 13.73 -24.67
C GLY A 572 21.50 14.08 -23.30
N SER A 573 22.39 14.12 -22.29
CA SER A 573 21.99 14.16 -20.87
C SER A 573 21.60 15.54 -20.33
N THR A 574 21.82 16.60 -21.14
CA THR A 574 21.34 17.96 -20.87
C THR A 574 19.81 18.03 -20.94
N ILE A 575 19.21 17.25 -21.84
CA ILE A 575 17.76 17.13 -22.02
C ILE A 575 17.24 15.90 -21.25
N HIS A 576 17.94 14.77 -21.32
CA HIS A 576 17.53 13.50 -20.72
C HIS A 576 18.41 13.14 -19.53
N HIS A 577 18.10 13.68 -18.35
CA HIS A 577 18.95 13.55 -17.17
C HIS A 577 19.27 12.12 -16.72
N TRP A 578 18.42 11.14 -17.03
CA TRP A 578 18.66 9.73 -16.72
C TRP A 578 19.85 9.13 -17.51
N LEU A 579 20.27 9.77 -18.60
CA LEU A 579 21.49 9.41 -19.35
C LEU A 579 22.78 9.74 -18.57
N ASN A 580 22.74 10.62 -17.56
CA ASN A 580 23.91 10.96 -16.73
C ASN A 580 24.42 9.77 -15.89
N ASP A 581 23.67 8.67 -15.81
CA ASP A 581 24.09 7.50 -15.07
C ASP A 581 25.16 6.65 -15.79
N GLU A 582 25.48 6.93 -17.06
CA GLU A 582 26.60 6.31 -17.81
C GLU A 582 27.94 6.45 -17.06
N ASP A 583 28.18 7.61 -16.42
CA ASP A 583 29.44 7.97 -15.75
C ASP A 583 29.64 7.32 -14.36
N LYS A 584 28.66 6.57 -13.86
CA LYS A 584 28.68 5.99 -12.50
C LYS A 584 28.97 4.50 -12.45
N THR A 585 29.35 3.89 -13.58
CA THR A 585 29.84 2.50 -13.62
C THR A 585 31.04 2.36 -12.68
N PRO A 586 31.09 1.30 -11.83
CA PRO A 586 32.27 1.06 -11.01
C PRO A 586 33.49 0.91 -11.93
N LYS A 587 34.46 1.83 -11.82
CA LYS A 587 35.71 1.84 -12.62
C LYS A 587 36.50 0.52 -12.56
N THR A 588 36.13 -0.38 -11.65
CA THR A 588 36.74 -1.67 -11.38
C THR A 588 36.10 -2.84 -12.12
N ARG A 589 34.96 -2.66 -12.82
CA ARG A 589 34.28 -3.74 -13.55
C ARG A 589 34.93 -3.97 -14.91
N LYS A 590 35.18 -5.25 -15.25
CA LYS A 590 35.64 -5.64 -16.58
C LYS A 590 34.47 -5.51 -17.57
N ALA A 591 34.77 -4.99 -18.76
CA ALA A 591 33.81 -4.92 -19.85
C ALA A 591 33.29 -6.33 -20.18
N ILE A 592 32.00 -6.44 -20.52
CA ILE A 592 31.44 -7.69 -21.03
C ILE A 592 32.17 -8.08 -22.32
N ARG A 593 32.61 -9.34 -22.40
CA ARG A 593 33.31 -9.88 -23.56
C ARG A 593 32.43 -9.83 -24.81
N GLY A 594 33.07 -9.78 -25.98
CA GLY A 594 32.38 -9.86 -27.26
C GLY A 594 31.48 -11.10 -27.35
N ARG A 595 30.26 -10.92 -27.86
CA ARG A 595 29.20 -11.94 -27.88
C ARG A 595 28.28 -11.75 -29.08
N THR A 596 27.46 -12.76 -29.35
CA THR A 596 26.53 -12.77 -30.48
C THR A 596 25.12 -13.02 -30.01
N ILE A 597 24.17 -12.20 -30.48
CA ILE A 597 22.73 -12.42 -30.30
C ILE A 597 22.14 -12.70 -31.68
N GLY A 598 21.72 -13.95 -31.92
CA GLY A 598 21.30 -14.40 -33.25
C GLY A 598 22.41 -14.24 -34.30
N LYS A 599 22.25 -13.29 -35.22
CA LYS A 599 23.25 -12.94 -36.25
C LYS A 599 24.03 -11.66 -35.96
N THR A 600 23.72 -10.96 -34.86
CA THR A 600 24.33 -9.66 -34.54
C THR A 600 25.50 -9.85 -33.59
N GLU A 601 26.69 -9.46 -34.03
CA GLU A 601 27.91 -9.44 -33.21
C GLU A 601 28.02 -8.12 -32.42
N LEU A 602 28.29 -8.26 -31.12
CA LEU A 602 28.58 -7.18 -30.18
C LEU A 602 30.05 -7.26 -29.79
N LYS A 603 30.76 -6.13 -29.92
CA LYS A 603 32.16 -6.02 -29.50
C LYS A 603 32.25 -5.97 -27.98
N GLU A 604 33.45 -6.18 -27.44
CA GLU A 604 33.71 -6.03 -26.00
C GLU A 604 33.24 -4.65 -25.50
N GLY A 605 32.49 -4.63 -24.40
CA GLY A 605 31.89 -3.44 -23.79
C GLY A 605 30.67 -2.87 -24.52
N GLN A 606 30.29 -3.38 -25.70
CA GLN A 606 29.11 -2.91 -26.42
C GLN A 606 27.83 -3.56 -25.87
N GLY A 607 26.83 -2.75 -25.55
CA GLY A 607 25.60 -3.19 -24.90
C GLY A 607 25.87 -3.75 -23.51
N ASP A 608 26.81 -3.15 -22.78
CA ASP A 608 27.04 -3.42 -21.37
C ASP A 608 25.98 -2.69 -20.52
N TYR A 609 25.92 -3.03 -19.23
CA TYR A 609 25.07 -2.35 -18.28
C TYR A 609 25.40 -0.86 -18.25
N TYR A 610 24.36 -0.03 -18.30
CA TYR A 610 24.43 1.44 -18.37
C TYR A 610 25.01 2.01 -19.68
N GLU A 611 25.44 1.20 -20.67
CA GLU A 611 25.88 1.71 -21.98
C GLU A 611 24.69 1.81 -22.94
N TYR A 612 23.88 2.88 -22.79
CA TYR A 612 22.54 2.95 -23.37
C TYR A 612 22.54 2.93 -24.91
N LYS A 613 23.58 3.46 -25.56
CA LYS A 613 23.71 3.44 -27.03
C LYS A 613 23.86 2.02 -27.57
N GLY A 614 24.70 1.18 -26.98
CA GLY A 614 24.80 -0.22 -27.38
C GLY A 614 23.63 -1.07 -26.90
N LEU A 615 22.91 -0.69 -25.82
CA LEU A 615 21.63 -1.34 -25.48
C LEU A 615 20.58 -1.17 -26.58
N ILE A 616 20.59 -0.08 -27.37
CA ILE A 616 19.76 0.03 -28.58
C ILE A 616 20.14 -1.06 -29.60
N LYS A 617 21.44 -1.33 -29.77
CA LYS A 617 21.92 -2.39 -30.66
C LYS A 617 21.52 -3.78 -30.16
N VAL A 618 21.59 -4.03 -28.85
CA VAL A 618 21.10 -5.26 -28.21
C VAL A 618 19.59 -5.42 -28.47
N THR A 619 18.82 -4.35 -28.26
CA THR A 619 17.37 -4.32 -28.51
C THR A 619 17.03 -4.67 -29.96
N LYS A 620 17.75 -4.10 -30.93
CA LYS A 620 17.61 -4.43 -32.36
C LYS A 620 17.96 -5.89 -32.66
N ALA A 621 18.98 -6.43 -31.98
CA ALA A 621 19.38 -7.83 -32.13
C ALA A 621 18.31 -8.79 -31.59
N ILE A 622 17.72 -8.49 -30.42
CA ILE A 622 16.60 -9.24 -29.84
C ILE A 622 15.43 -9.24 -30.82
N TYR A 623 15.03 -8.07 -31.35
CA TYR A 623 13.94 -7.97 -32.33
C TYR A 623 14.21 -8.83 -33.58
N SER A 624 15.42 -8.74 -34.13
CA SER A 624 15.80 -9.53 -35.31
C SER A 624 15.77 -11.04 -35.03
N ASN A 625 16.06 -11.45 -33.79
CA ASN A 625 16.00 -12.85 -33.37
C ASN A 625 14.54 -13.34 -33.25
N ILE A 626 13.67 -12.54 -32.64
CA ILE A 626 12.23 -12.85 -32.49
C ILE A 626 11.56 -13.03 -33.85
N ILE A 627 11.74 -12.07 -34.77
CA ILE A 627 11.19 -12.17 -36.14
C ILE A 627 11.67 -13.45 -36.82
N ARG A 628 12.95 -13.79 -36.64
CA ARG A 628 13.51 -14.99 -37.27
C ARG A 628 12.83 -16.25 -36.76
N SER A 629 12.63 -16.38 -35.44
CA SER A 629 11.93 -17.52 -34.84
C SER A 629 10.45 -17.59 -35.20
N GLU A 630 9.80 -16.47 -35.54
CA GLU A 630 8.41 -16.45 -36.01
C GLU A 630 8.27 -16.86 -37.49
N ILE A 631 9.32 -16.65 -38.29
CA ILE A 631 9.35 -16.97 -39.73
C ILE A 631 9.77 -18.42 -40.00
N THR A 632 10.63 -19.00 -39.15
CA THR A 632 11.09 -20.40 -39.23
C THR A 632 10.16 -21.33 -38.49
#